data_AF-A0A9D7XBP6-F1
#
_entry.id   AF-A0A9D7XBP6-F1
#
_cell.length_a   1.000
_cell.length_b   1.000
_cell.length_c   1.000
_cell.angle_alpha   90.00
_cell.angle_beta   90.00
_cell.angle_gamma   90.00
#
_symmetry.space_group_name_H-M   'P 1'
#
loop_
_entity.id
_entity.type
_entity.pdbx_description
1 polymer ?
#
loop_
_entity_poly.entity_id
_entity_poly.type
_entity_poly.pdbx_seq_one_letter_code
_entity_poly.pdbx_strand_id
1 'polypeptide(L)'
;MAQKITLSIPDLLHEKLKEWRTSFNFSKMFQETVTDAIQKKEEFQKRFSKDYNMSEIIKRLKQEKLIWEKQYYKLGKEEGLQWAKTAHYEDLLYVLQFNGTYELISDTKMRDYFDKIYQSTELAKQSNSGPIDHEQMFLEGWFKGVFEFWNHIKEKL
;
A
#
# COMPACT_ATOMS: atom_id res chain seq x y z
N MET A 1 34.17 -30.08 -3.95
CA MET A 1 33.46 -31.02 -3.06
C MET A 1 32.03 -31.16 -3.57
N ALA A 2 31.54 -32.37 -3.83
CA ALA A 2 30.17 -32.58 -4.32
C ALA A 2 29.26 -33.03 -3.18
N GLN A 3 28.18 -32.30 -2.93
CA GLN A 3 27.14 -32.69 -1.96
C GLN A 3 25.93 -33.23 -2.71
N LYS A 4 25.38 -34.35 -2.22
CA LYS A 4 24.19 -34.98 -2.80
C LYS A 4 22.94 -34.26 -2.30
N ILE A 5 22.19 -33.65 -3.22
CA ILE A 5 20.93 -32.99 -2.94
C ILE A 5 19.80 -33.83 -3.56
N THR A 6 18.76 -34.11 -2.78
CA THR A 6 17.56 -34.81 -3.27
C THR A 6 16.50 -33.76 -3.61
N LEU A 7 16.08 -33.71 -4.88
CA LEU A 7 15.04 -32.80 -5.37
C LEU A 7 13.77 -33.59 -5.68
N SER A 8 12.63 -33.04 -5.28
CA SER A 8 11.31 -33.55 -5.71
C SER A 8 10.99 -32.99 -7.09
N ILE A 9 10.66 -33.86 -8.04
CA ILE A 9 10.40 -33.51 -9.43
C ILE A 9 9.02 -34.08 -9.81
N PRO A 10 8.19 -33.36 -10.59
CA PRO A 10 6.91 -33.88 -11.07
C PRO A 10 7.05 -35.21 -11.81
N ASP A 11 6.12 -36.14 -11.60
CA ASP A 11 6.16 -37.51 -12.15
C ASP A 11 6.31 -37.54 -13.68
N LEU A 12 5.64 -36.61 -14.37
CA LEU A 12 5.72 -36.43 -15.82
C LEU A 12 7.14 -36.10 -16.33
N LEU A 13 7.91 -35.36 -15.54
CA LEU A 13 9.30 -35.02 -15.85
C LEU A 13 10.22 -36.20 -15.50
N HIS A 14 9.91 -36.92 -14.41
CA HIS A 14 10.66 -38.11 -13.99
C HIS A 14 10.63 -39.23 -15.04
N GLU A 15 9.47 -39.49 -15.66
CA GLU A 15 9.32 -40.49 -16.72
C GLU A 15 10.12 -40.12 -17.98
N LYS A 16 10.10 -38.84 -18.40
CA LYS A 16 10.93 -38.35 -19.51
C LYS A 16 12.43 -38.39 -19.21
N LEU A 17 12.82 -38.13 -17.96
CA LEU A 17 14.22 -38.24 -17.54
C LEU A 17 14.74 -39.68 -17.52
N LYS A 18 13.88 -40.68 -17.23
CA LYS A 18 14.23 -42.10 -17.33
C LYS A 18 14.51 -42.52 -18.77
N GLU A 19 13.66 -42.11 -19.71
CA GLU A 19 13.77 -42.46 -21.13
C GLU A 19 15.07 -41.92 -21.75
N TRP A 20 15.52 -40.73 -21.30
CA TRP A 20 16.72 -40.07 -21.84
C TRP A 20 17.96 -40.24 -20.95
N ARG A 21 17.88 -41.08 -19.90
CA ARG A 21 18.90 -41.30 -18.85
C ARG A 21 20.29 -41.68 -19.39
N THR A 22 20.33 -42.42 -20.48
CA THR A 22 21.56 -42.92 -21.12
C THR A 22 22.17 -41.92 -22.10
N SER A 23 21.39 -40.93 -22.55
CA SER A 23 21.82 -39.97 -23.58
C SER A 23 22.32 -38.65 -23.00
N PHE A 24 21.89 -38.27 -21.79
CA PHE A 24 22.30 -37.03 -21.15
C PHE A 24 23.01 -37.25 -19.82
N ASN A 25 24.10 -36.52 -19.61
CA ASN A 25 24.71 -36.39 -18.30
C ASN A 25 23.93 -35.37 -17.47
N PHE A 26 22.80 -35.79 -16.91
CA PHE A 26 21.91 -34.93 -16.13
C PHE A 26 22.62 -34.26 -14.97
N SER A 27 23.54 -34.94 -14.28
CA SER A 27 24.29 -34.32 -13.18
C SER A 27 25.09 -33.11 -13.67
N LYS A 28 25.75 -33.22 -14.83
CA LYS A 28 26.50 -32.11 -15.42
C LYS A 28 25.57 -31.00 -15.92
N MET A 29 24.47 -31.35 -16.59
CA MET A 29 23.50 -30.38 -17.12
C MET A 29 22.78 -29.60 -16.01
N PHE A 30 22.39 -30.27 -14.92
CA PHE A 30 21.82 -29.61 -13.74
C PHE A 30 22.84 -28.72 -13.05
N GLN A 31 24.09 -29.16 -12.90
CA GLN A 31 25.16 -28.33 -12.33
C GLN A 31 25.38 -27.07 -13.19
N GLU A 32 25.50 -27.20 -14.51
CA GLU A 32 25.66 -26.07 -15.44
C GLU A 32 24.46 -25.12 -15.40
N THR A 33 23.24 -25.65 -15.46
CA THR A 33 22.02 -24.82 -15.42
C THR A 33 21.85 -24.10 -14.08
N VAL A 34 22.16 -24.76 -12.97
CA VAL A 34 22.10 -24.16 -11.63
C VAL A 34 23.20 -23.11 -11.47
N THR A 35 24.43 -23.39 -11.93
CA THR A 35 25.52 -22.41 -11.93
C THR A 35 25.16 -21.18 -12.78
N ASP A 36 24.61 -21.36 -13.97
CA ASP A 36 24.16 -20.26 -14.83
C ASP A 36 23.02 -19.46 -14.20
N ALA A 37 22.06 -20.13 -13.56
CA ALA A 37 20.95 -19.47 -12.87
C ALA A 37 21.44 -18.66 -11.66
N ILE A 38 22.38 -19.22 -10.88
CA ILE A 38 23.02 -18.52 -9.77
C ILE A 38 23.83 -17.34 -10.28
N GLN A 39 24.66 -17.52 -11.31
CA GLN A 39 25.49 -16.47 -11.88
C GLN A 39 24.64 -15.34 -12.47
N LYS A 40 23.54 -15.65 -13.18
CA LYS A 40 22.58 -14.63 -13.63
C LYS A 40 21.95 -13.86 -12.46
N LYS A 41 21.61 -14.55 -11.37
CA LYS A 41 21.04 -13.90 -10.17
C LYS A 41 22.07 -13.03 -9.46
N GLU A 42 23.32 -13.47 -9.37
CA GLU A 42 24.44 -12.71 -8.80
C GLU A 42 24.85 -11.53 -9.66
N GLU A 43 24.87 -11.66 -10.99
CA GLU A 43 25.12 -10.56 -11.92
C GLU A 43 23.98 -9.54 -11.88
N PHE A 44 22.73 -10.00 -11.82
CA PHE A 44 21.58 -9.14 -11.62
C PHE A 44 21.76 -8.35 -10.32
N GLN A 45 22.01 -9.01 -9.19
CA GLN A 45 22.27 -8.35 -7.90
C GLN A 45 23.49 -7.40 -7.95
N LYS A 46 24.60 -7.80 -8.56
CA LYS A 46 25.80 -6.96 -8.72
C LYS A 46 25.54 -5.72 -9.56
N ARG A 47 24.69 -5.80 -10.60
CA ARG A 47 24.26 -4.63 -11.39
C ARG A 47 23.48 -3.63 -10.53
N PHE A 48 22.58 -4.09 -9.65
CA PHE A 48 21.90 -3.20 -8.71
C PHE A 48 22.84 -2.64 -7.62
N SER A 49 23.82 -3.42 -7.17
CA SER A 49 24.77 -3.01 -6.14
C SER A 49 25.87 -2.06 -6.65
N LYS A 50 26.19 -2.08 -7.96
CA LYS A 50 27.24 -1.24 -8.54
C LYS A 50 26.76 0.13 -9.03
N ASP A 51 25.53 0.24 -9.53
CA ASP A 51 25.08 1.46 -10.22
C ASP A 51 24.04 2.29 -9.47
N TYR A 52 23.47 1.80 -8.38
CA TYR A 52 22.47 2.58 -7.65
C TYR A 52 22.68 2.47 -6.15
N ASN A 53 22.69 3.61 -5.48
CA ASN A 53 22.43 3.72 -4.04
C ASN A 53 20.98 3.31 -3.79
N MET A 54 20.63 2.04 -4.04
CA MET A 54 19.30 1.47 -3.89
C MET A 54 18.78 1.70 -2.47
N SER A 55 19.68 1.66 -1.48
CA SER A 55 19.40 2.02 -0.09
C SER A 55 18.97 3.49 0.06
N GLU A 56 19.63 4.44 -0.61
CA GLU A 56 19.24 5.86 -0.59
C GLU A 56 17.94 6.10 -1.36
N ILE A 57 17.72 5.42 -2.50
CA ILE A 57 16.46 5.52 -3.26
C ILE A 57 15.30 4.98 -2.43
N ILE A 58 15.46 3.83 -1.78
CA ILE A 58 14.44 3.27 -0.89
C ILE A 58 14.20 4.22 0.29
N LYS A 59 15.24 4.81 0.89
CA LYS A 59 15.08 5.80 1.97
C LYS A 59 14.33 7.03 1.48
N ARG A 60 14.68 7.58 0.31
CA ARG A 60 14.02 8.74 -0.31
C ARG A 60 12.55 8.43 -0.59
N LEU A 61 12.25 7.31 -1.26
CA LEU A 61 10.88 6.89 -1.57
C LEU A 61 10.05 6.62 -0.30
N LYS A 62 10.64 6.08 0.76
CA LYS A 62 9.95 5.93 2.06
C LYS A 62 9.61 7.29 2.69
N GLN A 63 10.53 8.26 2.61
CA GLN A 63 10.27 9.61 3.11
C GLN A 63 9.23 10.34 2.27
N GLU A 64 9.33 10.26 0.94
CA GLU A 64 8.34 10.81 0.01
C GLU A 64 6.96 10.21 0.27
N LYS A 65 6.87 8.89 0.40
CA LYS A 65 5.62 8.19 0.76
C LYS A 65 5.05 8.73 2.06
N LEU A 66 5.85 8.85 3.12
CA LEU A 66 5.38 9.32 4.43
C LEU A 66 4.96 10.79 4.42
N ILE A 67 5.64 11.64 3.65
CA ILE A 67 5.24 13.04 3.46
C ILE A 67 3.92 13.10 2.72
N TRP A 68 3.77 12.29 1.68
CA TRP A 68 2.59 12.24 0.83
C TRP A 68 1.37 11.68 1.59
N GLU A 69 1.52 10.62 2.37
CA GLU A 69 0.48 10.11 3.29
C GLU A 69 0.04 11.17 4.30
N LYS A 70 0.99 11.93 4.86
CA LYS A 70 0.69 13.03 5.78
C LYS A 70 -0.06 14.19 5.13
N GLN A 71 0.05 14.38 3.81
CA GLN A 71 -0.67 15.44 3.11
C GLN A 71 -2.18 15.17 3.13
N TYR A 72 -2.62 13.95 2.84
CA TYR A 72 -4.04 13.58 2.88
C TYR A 72 -4.63 13.70 4.27
N TYR A 73 -3.90 13.25 5.29
CA TYR A 73 -4.32 13.41 6.67
C TYR A 73 -4.48 14.89 7.07
N LYS A 74 -3.53 15.75 6.68
CA LYS A 74 -3.60 17.19 6.97
C LYS A 74 -4.76 17.86 6.24
N LEU A 75 -4.95 17.53 4.95
CA LEU A 75 -6.04 18.04 4.14
C LEU A 75 -7.39 17.66 4.75
N GLY A 76 -7.56 16.38 5.09
CA GLY A 76 -8.75 15.90 5.79
C GLY A 76 -9.00 16.67 7.07
N LYS A 77 -7.97 16.83 7.91
CA LYS A 77 -8.07 17.58 9.17
C LYS A 77 -8.54 19.03 8.99
N GLU A 78 -8.00 19.73 7.99
CA GLU A 78 -8.38 21.11 7.72
C GLU A 78 -9.84 21.19 7.24
N GLU A 79 -10.24 20.33 6.30
CA GLU A 79 -11.63 20.24 5.83
C GLU A 79 -12.60 19.89 6.95
N GLY A 80 -12.27 18.93 7.82
CA GLY A 80 -13.09 18.55 8.97
C GLY A 80 -13.29 19.71 9.95
N LEU A 81 -12.25 20.50 10.17
CA LEU A 81 -12.32 21.68 11.02
C LEU A 81 -13.12 22.81 10.38
N GLN A 82 -13.05 23.00 9.05
CA GLN A 82 -13.88 23.98 8.35
C GLN A 82 -15.37 23.58 8.35
N TRP A 83 -15.66 22.31 8.09
CA TRP A 83 -17.01 21.78 8.18
C TRP A 83 -17.58 21.95 9.60
N ALA A 84 -16.82 21.59 10.63
CA ALA A 84 -17.29 21.68 12.01
C ALA A 84 -17.65 23.12 12.44
N LYS A 85 -17.02 24.14 11.84
CA LYS A 85 -17.35 25.57 12.09
C LYS A 85 -18.68 26.00 11.49
N THR A 86 -19.10 25.37 10.40
CA THR A 86 -20.32 25.74 9.66
C THR A 86 -21.47 24.75 9.88
N ALA A 87 -21.17 23.56 10.42
CA ALA A 87 -22.14 22.52 10.73
C ALA A 87 -23.14 22.98 11.79
N HIS A 88 -24.39 22.54 11.64
CA HIS A 88 -25.38 22.70 12.69
C HIS A 88 -25.07 21.75 13.84
N TYR A 89 -25.54 22.12 15.04
CA TYR A 89 -25.30 21.34 16.25
C TYR A 89 -25.79 19.89 16.13
N GLU A 90 -26.95 19.68 15.50
CA GLU A 90 -27.51 18.34 15.26
C GLU A 90 -26.61 17.50 14.33
N ASP A 91 -26.10 18.09 13.25
CA ASP A 91 -25.20 17.41 12.31
C ASP A 91 -23.86 17.08 12.97
N LEU A 92 -23.38 17.97 13.84
CA LEU A 92 -22.15 17.75 14.58
C LEU A 92 -22.29 16.55 15.55
N LEU A 93 -23.39 16.49 16.31
CA LEU A 93 -23.68 15.35 17.18
C LEU A 93 -23.87 14.06 16.37
N TYR A 94 -24.55 14.14 15.22
CA TYR A 94 -24.75 13.00 14.34
C TYR A 94 -23.42 12.36 13.92
N VAL A 95 -22.46 13.16 13.47
CA VAL A 95 -21.13 12.68 13.07
C VAL A 95 -20.36 12.12 14.26
N LEU A 96 -20.40 12.80 15.41
CA LEU A 96 -19.66 12.38 16.60
C LEU A 96 -20.17 11.05 17.19
N GLN A 97 -21.44 10.72 16.97
CA GLN A 97 -22.07 9.47 17.42
C GLN A 97 -22.09 8.39 16.34
N PHE A 98 -21.58 8.67 15.14
CA PHE A 98 -21.61 7.73 14.03
C PHE A 98 -20.64 6.56 14.26
N ASN A 99 -21.19 5.35 14.39
CA ASN A 99 -20.41 4.13 14.58
C ASN A 99 -19.96 3.58 13.22
N GLY A 100 -18.95 4.20 12.61
CA GLY A 100 -18.39 3.74 11.33
C GLY A 100 -17.66 4.84 10.58
N THR A 101 -16.44 5.18 11.00
CA THR A 101 -15.64 6.28 10.41
C THR A 101 -15.58 6.21 8.88
N TYR A 102 -15.45 5.02 8.31
CA TYR A 102 -15.34 4.80 6.86
C TYR A 102 -16.69 4.66 6.14
N GLU A 103 -17.73 4.30 6.88
CA GLU A 103 -19.09 4.17 6.35
C GLU A 103 -19.75 5.54 6.19
N LEU A 104 -19.22 6.60 6.83
CA LEU A 104 -19.74 7.97 6.74
C LEU A 104 -19.69 8.52 5.30
N ILE A 105 -18.75 8.08 4.46
CA ILE A 105 -18.72 8.48 3.02
C ILE A 105 -19.96 7.96 2.30
N SER A 106 -20.43 6.77 2.67
CA SER A 106 -21.59 6.13 2.06
C SER A 106 -22.91 6.50 2.74
N ASP A 107 -22.86 7.29 3.82
CA ASP A 107 -24.03 7.70 4.56
C ASP A 107 -24.92 8.65 3.73
N THR A 108 -26.23 8.46 3.82
CA THR A 108 -27.22 9.24 3.08
C THR A 108 -27.17 10.75 3.34
N LYS A 109 -26.76 11.20 4.54
CA LYS A 109 -26.68 12.64 4.86
C LYS A 109 -25.33 13.23 4.48
N MET A 110 -24.25 12.47 4.60
CA MET A 110 -22.88 12.97 4.39
C MET A 110 -22.28 12.67 3.02
N ARG A 111 -22.85 11.74 2.27
CA ARG A 111 -22.35 11.35 0.94
C ARG A 111 -22.21 12.54 0.00
N ASP A 112 -23.23 13.40 -0.10
CA ASP A 112 -23.18 14.54 -1.02
C ASP A 112 -22.08 15.55 -0.64
N TYR A 113 -21.78 15.67 0.65
CA TYR A 113 -20.69 16.52 1.13
C TYR A 113 -19.33 15.92 0.73
N PHE A 114 -19.12 14.63 0.99
CA PHE A 114 -17.89 13.95 0.63
C PHE A 114 -17.70 13.84 -0.89
N ASP A 115 -18.75 13.56 -1.66
CA ASP A 115 -18.70 13.49 -3.14
C ASP A 115 -18.22 14.83 -3.73
N LYS A 116 -18.69 15.97 -3.21
CA LYS A 116 -18.22 17.29 -3.65
C LYS A 116 -16.75 17.53 -3.31
N ILE A 117 -16.31 17.09 -2.14
CA ILE A 117 -14.91 17.24 -1.73
C ILE A 117 -14.01 16.33 -2.56
N TYR A 118 -14.38 15.08 -2.76
CA TYR A 118 -13.62 14.14 -3.57
C TYR A 118 -13.54 14.55 -5.04
N GLN A 119 -14.52 15.31 -5.55
CA GLN A 119 -14.45 15.93 -6.88
C GLN A 119 -13.59 17.19 -6.92
N SER A 120 -13.59 18.00 -5.86
CA SER A 120 -12.83 19.25 -5.79
C SER A 120 -11.35 19.04 -5.46
N THR A 121 -11.06 18.02 -4.64
CA THR A 121 -9.71 17.55 -4.36
C THR A 121 -9.37 16.45 -5.35
N GLU A 122 -8.12 16.38 -5.83
CA GLU A 122 -7.72 15.35 -6.80
C GLU A 122 -7.70 13.91 -6.23
N LEU A 123 -8.35 13.67 -5.09
CA LEU A 123 -8.53 12.38 -4.43
C LEU A 123 -9.20 11.36 -5.38
N ALA A 124 -10.21 11.77 -6.15
CA ALA A 124 -10.89 10.89 -7.10
C ALA A 124 -10.00 10.42 -8.28
N LYS A 125 -8.90 11.12 -8.59
CA LYS A 125 -7.98 10.70 -9.66
C LYS A 125 -7.00 9.61 -9.21
N GLN A 126 -6.86 9.38 -7.90
CA GLN A 126 -5.84 8.51 -7.31
C GLN A 126 -6.40 7.22 -6.68
N SER A 127 -7.72 7.03 -6.67
CA SER A 127 -8.39 5.80 -6.22
C SER A 127 -8.08 4.58 -7.11
N ASN A 128 -7.47 4.78 -8.29
CA ASN A 128 -7.09 3.71 -9.21
C ASN A 128 -5.71 3.06 -8.92
N SER A 129 -4.96 3.49 -7.89
CA SER A 129 -3.58 3.00 -7.66
C SER A 129 -3.36 2.33 -6.29
N GLY A 130 -3.68 1.04 -6.20
CA GLY A 130 -3.06 0.12 -5.23
C GLY A 130 -3.47 0.28 -3.75
N PRO A 131 -2.84 -0.49 -2.84
CA PRO A 131 -3.32 -0.79 -1.48
C PRO A 131 -3.12 0.35 -0.45
N ILE A 132 -2.95 1.59 -0.91
CA ILE A 132 -2.82 2.76 -0.04
C ILE A 132 -4.16 3.49 -0.08
N ASP A 133 -4.91 3.35 0.99
CA ASP A 133 -6.27 3.89 1.10
C ASP A 133 -6.20 5.39 1.47
N HIS A 134 -5.98 6.24 0.47
CA HIS A 134 -5.91 7.70 0.64
C HIS A 134 -7.21 8.26 1.23
N GLU A 135 -8.33 7.63 0.88
CA GLU A 135 -9.65 7.99 1.41
C GLU A 135 -9.71 7.72 2.92
N GLN A 136 -9.16 6.59 3.35
CA GLN A 136 -9.02 6.26 4.77
C GLN A 136 -8.21 7.34 5.53
N MET A 137 -7.05 7.72 5.01
CA MET A 137 -6.20 8.73 5.66
C MET A 137 -6.85 10.12 5.70
N PHE A 138 -7.55 10.48 4.63
CA PHE A 138 -8.31 11.72 4.57
C PHE A 138 -9.42 11.72 5.62
N LEU A 139 -10.20 10.64 5.73
CA LEU A 139 -11.27 10.53 6.71
C LEU A 139 -10.77 10.55 8.15
N GLU A 140 -9.70 9.83 8.46
CA GLU A 140 -9.09 9.86 9.79
C GLU A 140 -8.68 11.29 10.17
N GLY A 141 -8.10 12.02 9.23
CA GLY A 141 -7.80 13.45 9.37
C GLY A 141 -9.07 14.26 9.63
N TRP A 142 -10.09 14.07 8.80
CA TRP A 142 -11.36 14.80 8.87
C TRP A 142 -12.06 14.63 10.21
N PHE A 143 -12.23 13.40 10.67
CA PHE A 143 -12.79 13.12 12.00
C PHE A 143 -11.95 13.73 13.12
N LYS A 144 -10.62 13.71 13.00
CA LYS A 144 -9.76 14.36 13.99
C LYS A 144 -10.02 15.86 14.06
N GLY A 145 -10.17 16.52 12.91
CA GLY A 145 -10.51 17.95 12.83
C GLY A 145 -11.84 18.27 13.52
N VAL A 146 -12.89 17.49 13.22
CA VAL A 146 -14.22 17.63 13.85
C VAL A 146 -14.15 17.41 15.36
N PHE A 147 -13.45 16.36 15.81
CA PHE A 147 -13.34 16.02 17.22
C PHE A 147 -12.53 17.04 18.02
N GLU A 148 -11.44 17.57 17.46
CA GLU A 148 -10.66 18.65 18.07
C GLU A 148 -11.51 19.92 18.23
N PHE A 149 -12.29 20.27 17.20
CA PHE A 149 -13.20 21.40 17.28
C PHE A 149 -14.26 21.19 18.37
N TRP A 150 -14.94 20.04 18.38
CA TRP A 150 -15.95 19.70 19.39
C TRP A 150 -15.40 19.77 20.81
N ASN A 151 -14.21 19.20 21.06
CA ASN A 151 -13.60 19.23 22.38
C ASN A 151 -13.32 20.66 22.87
N HIS A 152 -13.08 21.60 21.98
CA HIS A 152 -12.84 22.99 22.34
C HIS A 152 -14.13 23.77 22.67
N ILE A 153 -15.27 23.39 22.07
CA ILE A 153 -16.53 24.11 22.22
C ILE A 153 -17.49 23.44 23.21
N LYS A 154 -17.39 22.13 23.44
CA LYS A 154 -18.34 21.36 24.27
C LYS A 154 -18.45 21.83 25.71
N GLU A 155 -17.38 22.42 26.26
CA GLU A 155 -17.37 22.95 27.63
C GLU A 155 -18.00 24.35 27.73
N LYS A 156 -18.25 25.00 26.59
CA LYS A 156 -18.80 26.36 26.48
C LYS A 156 -20.27 26.38 26.03
N LEU A 157 -20.83 25.21 25.73
CA LEU A 157 -22.23 24.98 25.35
C LEU A 157 -23.02 24.49 26.57
#